data_AF-A0A8S3ERG6-F1
#
_entry.id   AF-A0A8S3ERG6-F1
#
_cell.length_a   1.000
_cell.length_b   1.000
_cell.length_c   1.000
_cell.angle_alpha   90.00
_cell.angle_beta   90.00
_cell.angle_gamma   90.00
#
_symmetry.space_group_name_H-M   'P 1'
#
loop_
_entity.id
_entity.type
_entity.pdbx_description
1 polymer ?
#
loop_
_entity_poly.entity_id
_entity_poly.type
_entity_poly.pdbx_seq_one_letter_code
_entity_poly.pdbx_strand_id
1 'polypeptide(L)'
;MFALAQQGVKSIEQQRATNNIDNAIEKSRKLVLRCYNMIASQQEVSGVQVASYLMNYDDHYTTHTFRNLFLISIENYLQAELTKARLQEKDIDEERLEEMTTPIDEEQEEDTKQTEEQFLLEPTQTKNGDRFVMVNTRLDYQHRSKDLTTLCLYDFVSRFYKKTIDKSDRRLIKNANGSEGEQLYTEGTKMNERHTFETAHPQSSSHIIIKHTKPVVPVLIGPQIPRQEREETRERYSRALLTLFVPWRSVHDLCALNQTWTEALELQKPLISPTSLKIIENIQLLHECKHDRDEHLRQVLVEAQSDNSIDPVLIPNYYEDDQNTEEDDPEQLLQMLSIVNENTTNAYSAS
;
A
#
# COMPACT_ATOMS: atom_id res chain seq x y z
N MET A 1 27.86 15.70 21.44
CA MET A 1 28.00 14.53 20.53
C MET A 1 29.23 13.67 20.82
N PHE A 2 30.45 14.24 20.87
CA PHE A 2 31.68 13.46 21.12
C PHE A 2 31.66 12.69 22.47
N ALA A 3 31.11 13.30 23.52
CA ALA A 3 30.99 12.68 24.84
C ALA A 3 30.00 11.49 24.89
N LEU A 4 28.90 11.54 24.13
CA LEU A 4 27.91 10.45 24.06
C LEU A 4 28.47 9.22 23.32
N ALA A 5 29.18 9.45 22.20
CA ALA A 5 29.90 8.39 21.50
C ALA A 5 31.00 7.80 22.39
N GLN A 6 31.74 8.64 23.11
CA GLN A 6 32.80 8.19 24.03
C GLN A 6 32.27 7.40 25.23
N GLN A 7 31.08 7.74 25.74
CA GLN A 7 30.44 7.02 26.85
C GLN A 7 29.78 5.71 26.38
N GLY A 8 29.24 5.69 25.16
CA GLY A 8 28.80 4.46 24.48
C GLY A 8 29.96 3.48 24.27
N VAL A 9 31.12 3.96 23.80
CA VAL A 9 32.34 3.15 23.65
C VAL A 9 32.84 2.62 25.00
N LYS A 10 32.88 3.45 26.05
CA LYS A 10 33.26 2.99 27.40
C LYS A 10 32.29 1.98 28.00
N SER A 11 30.98 2.12 27.74
CA SER A 11 29.97 1.16 28.19
C SER A 11 30.11 -0.19 27.46
N ILE A 12 30.45 -0.17 26.17
CA ILE A 12 30.74 -1.36 25.36
C ILE A 12 32.04 -2.04 25.82
N GLU A 13 33.08 -1.26 26.15
CA GLU A 13 34.34 -1.77 26.71
C GLU A 13 34.15 -2.42 28.09
N GLN A 14 33.31 -1.86 28.95
CA GLN A 14 32.98 -2.46 30.26
C GLN A 14 32.15 -3.73 30.13
N GLN A 15 31.25 -3.81 29.14
CA GLN A 15 30.42 -5.00 28.92
C GLN A 15 31.15 -6.13 28.20
N ARG A 16 32.18 -5.85 27.39
CA ARG A 16 33.09 -6.90 26.86
C ARG A 16 33.79 -7.72 27.95
N ALA A 17 33.85 -7.22 29.18
CA ALA A 17 34.41 -7.95 30.34
C ALA A 17 33.44 -8.95 30.99
N THR A 18 32.15 -8.91 30.64
CA THR A 18 31.10 -9.81 31.14
C THR A 18 30.33 -10.35 29.94
N ASN A 19 30.51 -11.64 29.62
CA ASN A 19 29.96 -12.35 28.44
C ASN A 19 28.42 -12.28 28.31
N ASN A 20 27.85 -11.11 28.01
CA ASN A 20 26.42 -10.89 27.80
C ASN A 20 26.24 -9.94 26.62
N ILE A 21 26.59 -10.46 25.44
CA ILE A 21 26.74 -9.72 24.17
C ILE A 21 25.38 -9.24 23.66
N ASP A 22 24.31 -10.01 23.89
CA ASP A 22 22.96 -9.69 23.40
C ASP A 22 22.35 -8.45 24.09
N ASN A 23 22.63 -8.25 25.38
CA ASN A 23 22.16 -7.08 26.15
C ASN A 23 22.85 -5.77 25.70
N ALA A 24 24.11 -5.85 25.27
CA ALA A 24 24.87 -4.70 24.77
C ALA A 24 24.34 -4.21 23.41
N ILE A 25 23.95 -5.14 22.54
CA ILE A 25 23.39 -4.84 21.21
C ILE A 25 22.06 -4.12 21.35
N GLU A 26 21.15 -4.63 22.19
CA GLU A 26 19.83 -4.03 22.40
C GLU A 26 19.93 -2.62 23.03
N LYS A 27 20.85 -2.43 23.98
CA LYS A 27 21.16 -1.12 24.57
C LYS A 27 21.72 -0.13 23.54
N SER A 28 22.56 -0.59 22.60
CA SER A 28 23.08 0.24 21.51
C SER A 28 21.98 0.69 20.55
N ARG A 29 21.03 -0.20 20.21
CA ARG A 29 19.86 0.13 19.38
C ARG A 29 18.94 1.13 20.07
N LYS A 30 18.66 0.94 21.36
CA LYS A 30 17.87 1.89 22.18
C LYS A 30 18.54 3.26 22.26
N LEU A 31 19.88 3.32 22.35
CA LEU A 31 20.62 4.58 22.33
C LEU A 31 20.48 5.30 20.98
N VAL A 32 20.69 4.59 19.86
CA VAL A 32 20.53 5.17 18.51
C VAL A 32 19.10 5.67 18.29
N LEU A 33 18.10 4.88 18.70
CA LEU A 33 16.69 5.27 18.60
C LEU A 33 16.37 6.52 19.43
N ARG A 34 16.89 6.62 20.67
CA ARG A 34 16.73 7.81 21.51
C ARG A 34 17.44 9.02 20.91
N CYS A 35 18.63 8.85 20.33
CA CYS A 35 19.32 9.92 19.60
C CYS A 35 18.51 10.38 18.40
N TYR A 36 17.97 9.47 17.59
CA TYR A 36 17.10 9.80 16.46
C TYR A 36 15.84 10.54 16.90
N ASN A 37 15.13 10.02 17.90
CA ASN A 37 13.91 10.64 18.43
C ASN A 37 14.20 12.03 19.03
N MET A 38 15.35 12.22 19.67
CA MET A 38 15.76 13.52 20.18
C MET A 38 16.04 14.51 19.04
N ILE A 39 16.75 14.07 17.99
CA ILE A 39 17.00 14.88 16.77
C ILE A 39 15.69 15.24 16.07
N ALA A 40 14.78 14.27 15.92
CA ALA A 40 13.46 14.49 15.33
C ALA A 40 12.59 15.44 16.17
N SER A 41 12.67 15.34 17.50
CA SER A 41 11.91 16.22 18.42
C SER A 41 12.44 17.65 18.46
N GLN A 42 13.74 17.84 18.22
CA GLN A 42 14.40 19.14 18.18
C GLN A 42 14.58 19.65 16.74
N GLN A 43 13.80 19.13 15.80
CA GLN A 43 13.88 19.57 14.41
C GLN A 43 13.43 21.03 14.30
N GLU A 44 14.40 21.94 14.14
CA GLU A 44 14.13 23.35 13.88
C GLU A 44 13.53 23.50 12.48
N VAL A 45 12.38 24.16 12.41
CA VAL A 45 11.67 24.45 11.16
C VAL A 45 11.96 25.90 10.78
N SER A 46 12.32 26.15 9.52
CA SER A 46 12.57 27.51 9.03
C SER A 46 11.33 28.38 9.22
N GLY A 47 11.50 29.63 9.68
CA GLY A 47 10.39 30.58 9.81
C GLY A 47 9.62 30.79 8.51
N VAL A 48 10.28 30.63 7.35
CA VAL A 48 9.64 30.67 6.02
C VAL A 48 8.70 29.49 5.80
N GLN A 49 9.10 28.29 6.25
CA GLN A 49 8.26 27.09 6.16
C GLN A 49 7.06 27.18 7.11
N VAL A 50 7.25 27.69 8.33
CA VAL A 50 6.14 27.96 9.26
C VAL A 50 5.17 28.99 8.68
N ALA A 51 5.67 30.07 8.09
CA ALA A 51 4.84 31.07 7.42
C ALA A 51 4.09 30.47 6.21
N SER A 52 4.74 29.60 5.43
CA SER A 52 4.12 28.87 4.31
C SER A 52 2.91 28.04 4.78
N TYR A 53 3.08 27.24 5.84
CA TYR A 53 2.01 26.44 6.41
C TYR A 53 0.86 27.28 6.97
N LEU A 54 1.16 28.37 7.68
CA LEU A 54 0.14 29.28 8.22
C LEU A 54 -0.67 29.96 7.11
N MET A 55 -0.04 30.22 5.97
CA MET A 55 -0.69 30.76 4.77
C MET A 55 -1.39 29.69 3.93
N ASN A 56 -1.36 28.43 4.37
CA ASN A 56 -1.92 27.27 3.66
C ASN A 56 -1.34 27.12 2.24
N TYR A 57 -0.05 27.39 2.10
CA TYR A 57 0.71 27.09 0.89
C TYR A 57 1.23 25.66 0.96
N ASP A 58 1.11 24.95 -0.16
CA ASP A 58 1.62 23.58 -0.28
C ASP A 58 3.15 23.59 -0.37
N ASP A 59 3.77 22.65 0.32
CA ASP A 59 5.23 22.46 0.33
C ASP A 59 5.75 21.66 -0.86
N HIS A 60 4.86 21.08 -1.66
CA HIS A 60 5.21 20.35 -2.86
C HIS A 60 4.16 20.59 -3.95
N TYR A 61 4.65 20.82 -5.16
CA TYR A 61 3.80 20.96 -6.34
C TYR A 61 3.92 19.71 -7.18
N THR A 62 2.89 18.87 -7.18
CA THR A 62 2.81 17.71 -8.08
C THR A 62 1.88 18.02 -9.24
N THR A 63 2.24 17.53 -10.42
CA THR A 63 1.39 17.61 -11.63
C THR A 63 0.18 16.68 -11.55
N HIS A 64 0.24 15.70 -10.66
CA HIS A 64 -0.74 14.64 -10.48
C HIS A 64 -1.08 14.46 -9.00
N THR A 65 -2.18 13.76 -8.76
CA THR A 65 -2.61 13.35 -7.42
C THR A 65 -2.56 11.83 -7.29
N PHE A 66 -2.62 11.31 -6.07
CA PHE A 66 -2.56 9.89 -5.81
C PHE A 66 -3.89 9.40 -5.26
N ARG A 67 -4.27 8.16 -5.60
CA ARG A 67 -5.48 7.52 -5.07
C ARG A 67 -5.20 6.09 -4.66
N ASN A 68 -5.58 5.73 -3.44
CA ASN A 68 -5.36 4.40 -2.92
C ASN A 68 -6.25 3.36 -3.63
N LEU A 69 -5.66 2.21 -3.93
CA LEU A 69 -6.31 1.05 -4.52
C LEU A 69 -5.95 -0.22 -3.72
N PHE A 70 -6.94 -0.77 -3.02
CA PHE A 70 -6.78 -1.99 -2.22
C PHE A 70 -6.91 -3.25 -3.09
N LEU A 71 -5.83 -3.59 -3.78
CA LEU A 71 -5.83 -4.67 -4.79
C LEU A 71 -6.18 -6.04 -4.21
N ILE A 72 -5.65 -6.36 -3.02
CA ILE A 72 -5.83 -7.68 -2.39
C ILE A 72 -7.29 -8.06 -2.18
N SER A 73 -8.14 -7.10 -1.81
CA SER A 73 -9.58 -7.32 -1.62
C SER A 73 -10.27 -7.77 -2.90
N ILE A 74 -9.83 -7.24 -4.04
CA ILE A 74 -10.38 -7.54 -5.36
C ILE A 74 -9.86 -8.89 -5.85
N GLU A 75 -8.57 -9.15 -5.68
CA GLU A 75 -7.95 -10.44 -6.00
C GLU A 75 -8.60 -11.60 -5.25
N ASN A 76 -8.82 -11.44 -3.94
CA ASN A 76 -9.44 -12.47 -3.11
C ASN A 76 -10.88 -12.74 -3.54
N TYR A 77 -11.64 -11.69 -3.85
CA TYR A 77 -12.99 -11.83 -4.38
C TYR A 77 -13.00 -12.60 -5.72
N LEU A 78 -12.12 -12.22 -6.66
CA LEU A 78 -12.04 -12.89 -7.97
C LEU A 78 -11.62 -14.35 -7.84
N GLN A 79 -10.63 -14.65 -6.99
CA GLN A 79 -10.24 -16.03 -6.70
C GLN A 79 -11.41 -16.82 -6.12
N ALA A 80 -12.12 -16.27 -5.13
CA ALA A 80 -13.26 -16.94 -4.51
C ALA A 80 -14.41 -17.16 -5.50
N GLU A 81 -14.69 -16.21 -6.40
CA GLU A 81 -15.69 -16.36 -7.46
C GLU A 81 -15.30 -17.47 -8.45
N LEU A 82 -14.02 -17.52 -8.86
CA LEU A 82 -13.52 -18.57 -9.76
C LEU A 82 -13.61 -19.96 -9.12
N THR A 83 -13.18 -20.09 -7.87
CA THR A 83 -13.25 -21.35 -7.13
C THR A 83 -14.70 -21.81 -6.98
N LYS A 84 -15.63 -20.91 -6.65
CA LYS A 84 -17.06 -21.22 -6.58
C LYS A 84 -17.60 -21.69 -7.94
N ALA A 85 -17.24 -21.02 -9.03
CA ALA A 85 -17.68 -21.40 -10.37
C ALA A 85 -17.14 -22.78 -10.79
N ARG A 86 -15.87 -23.07 -10.46
CA ARG A 86 -15.24 -24.38 -10.71
C ARG A 86 -15.94 -25.52 -9.94
N LEU A 87 -16.31 -25.27 -8.68
CA LEU A 87 -17.04 -26.23 -7.85
C LEU A 87 -18.47 -26.50 -8.36
N GLN A 88 -19.09 -25.53 -9.06
CA GLN A 88 -20.44 -25.68 -9.60
C GLN A 88 -20.48 -26.47 -10.93
N GLU A 89 -19.42 -26.42 -11.74
CA GLU A 89 -19.44 -27.01 -13.09
C GLU A 89 -19.09 -28.50 -13.17
N LYS A 90 -18.42 -29.10 -12.19
CA LYS A 90 -18.08 -30.54 -12.26
C LYS A 90 -17.87 -31.22 -10.90
N ASP A 91 -18.29 -32.49 -10.86
CA ASP A 91 -17.54 -33.62 -10.30
C ASP A 91 -16.06 -33.59 -10.79
N ILE A 92 -15.24 -32.68 -10.28
CA ILE A 92 -13.76 -32.72 -10.43
C ILE A 92 -13.22 -33.33 -9.15
N ASP A 93 -12.41 -34.39 -9.28
CA ASP A 93 -11.64 -34.98 -8.18
C ASP A 93 -10.94 -33.89 -7.36
N GLU A 94 -11.19 -33.89 -6.03
CA GLU A 94 -10.65 -32.91 -5.07
C GLU A 94 -9.13 -32.70 -5.22
N GLU A 95 -8.38 -33.75 -5.58
CA GLU A 95 -6.92 -33.71 -5.78
C GLU A 95 -6.47 -32.70 -6.85
N ARG A 96 -7.29 -32.45 -7.89
CA ARG A 96 -6.92 -31.53 -8.98
C ARG A 96 -7.29 -30.06 -8.69
N LEU A 97 -8.15 -29.82 -7.71
CA LEU A 97 -8.42 -28.47 -7.21
C LEU A 97 -7.25 -27.98 -6.35
N GLU A 98 -6.69 -28.83 -5.49
CA GLU A 98 -5.59 -28.45 -4.59
C GLU A 98 -4.33 -27.98 -5.33
N GLU A 99 -3.91 -28.66 -6.40
CA GLU A 99 -2.75 -28.25 -7.21
C GLU A 99 -3.00 -26.92 -7.98
N MET A 100 -4.25 -26.55 -8.21
CA MET A 100 -4.65 -25.39 -9.02
C MET A 100 -5.18 -24.21 -8.19
N THR A 101 -5.34 -24.42 -6.87
CA THR A 101 -5.74 -23.42 -5.89
C THR A 101 -4.70 -23.21 -4.79
N THR A 102 -3.46 -23.67 -4.97
CA THR A 102 -2.39 -23.56 -3.96
C THR A 102 -2.38 -22.16 -3.32
N PRO A 103 -2.74 -22.06 -2.02
CA PRO A 103 -2.63 -20.81 -1.28
C PRO A 103 -1.15 -20.54 -1.07
N ILE A 104 -0.64 -19.45 -1.64
CA ILE A 104 0.79 -19.11 -1.61
C ILE A 104 1.16 -18.25 -0.39
N ASP A 105 0.24 -17.99 0.54
CA ASP A 105 0.56 -17.28 1.79
C ASP A 105 -0.10 -18.02 2.98
N GLU A 106 0.61 -18.99 3.56
CA GLU A 106 0.21 -19.75 4.76
C GLU A 106 0.18 -18.89 6.05
N GLU A 107 0.48 -17.58 6.00
CA GLU A 107 0.55 -16.74 7.21
C GLU A 107 -0.72 -15.89 7.47
N GLN A 108 -1.81 -16.04 6.70
CA GLN A 108 -3.04 -15.26 6.92
C GLN A 108 -4.36 -16.04 6.82
N GLU A 109 -4.35 -17.36 7.00
CA GLU A 109 -5.58 -18.15 7.10
C GLU A 109 -6.01 -18.40 8.55
N GLU A 110 -6.70 -17.43 9.15
CA GLU A 110 -7.66 -17.73 10.22
C GLU A 110 -9.11 -17.34 9.89
N ASP A 111 -9.45 -16.82 8.70
CA ASP A 111 -10.83 -16.40 8.43
C ASP A 111 -11.33 -16.62 6.99
N THR A 112 -11.28 -17.87 6.52
CA THR A 112 -11.98 -18.30 5.28
C THR A 112 -13.46 -18.65 5.51
N LYS A 113 -14.11 -18.05 6.51
CA LYS A 113 -15.55 -18.19 6.74
C LYS A 113 -16.27 -16.86 6.54
N GLN A 114 -16.94 -16.76 5.39
CA GLN A 114 -17.72 -15.61 4.88
C GLN A 114 -16.85 -14.52 4.25
N THR A 115 -16.86 -14.46 2.91
CA THR A 115 -16.34 -13.32 2.15
C THR A 115 -17.28 -12.12 2.36
N GLU A 116 -17.24 -11.50 3.53
CA GLU A 116 -17.97 -10.27 3.80
C GLU A 116 -17.51 -9.18 2.83
N GLU A 117 -18.44 -8.42 2.27
CA GLU A 117 -18.09 -7.32 1.39
C GLU A 117 -17.42 -6.19 2.20
N GLN A 118 -16.14 -5.93 1.91
CA GLN A 118 -15.40 -4.85 2.55
C GLN A 118 -15.73 -3.50 1.88
N PHE A 119 -16.09 -2.51 2.70
CA PHE A 119 -16.33 -1.13 2.28
C PHE A 119 -15.37 -0.19 3.01
N LEU A 120 -14.71 0.70 2.27
CA LEU A 120 -13.93 1.79 2.84
C LEU A 120 -14.87 2.94 3.22
N LEU A 121 -14.74 3.49 4.42
CA LEU A 121 -15.43 4.71 4.82
C LEU A 121 -14.59 5.92 4.46
N GLU A 122 -14.99 6.66 3.42
CA GLU A 122 -14.33 7.91 3.05
C GLU A 122 -15.10 9.12 3.59
N PRO A 123 -14.43 10.09 4.26
CA PRO A 123 -15.07 11.32 4.68
C PRO A 123 -15.38 12.18 3.45
N THR A 124 -16.64 12.55 3.27
CA THR A 124 -17.07 13.50 2.25
C THR A 124 -17.28 14.86 2.90
N GLN A 125 -16.45 15.84 2.50
CA GLN A 125 -16.62 17.24 2.89
C GLN A 125 -17.88 17.81 2.25
N THR A 126 -19.01 17.69 2.95
CA THR A 126 -20.25 18.38 2.59
C THR A 126 -20.36 19.65 3.44
N LYS A 127 -20.97 20.71 2.90
CA LYS A 127 -21.22 21.99 3.59
C LYS A 127 -21.98 21.87 4.94
N ASN A 128 -22.51 20.70 5.29
CA ASN A 128 -23.37 20.46 6.46
C ASN A 128 -22.79 19.40 7.44
N GLY A 129 -21.46 19.25 7.51
CA GLY A 129 -20.79 18.35 8.46
C GLY A 129 -20.18 17.10 7.80
N ASP A 130 -19.38 16.38 8.58
CA ASP A 130 -18.68 15.17 8.15
C ASP A 130 -19.67 14.04 7.88
N ARG A 131 -19.82 13.67 6.61
CA ARG A 131 -20.60 12.51 6.19
C ARG A 131 -19.64 11.47 5.66
N PHE A 132 -19.79 10.22 6.10
CA PHE A 132 -19.03 9.12 5.55
C PHE A 132 -19.77 8.51 4.36
N VAL A 133 -19.01 8.18 3.33
CA VAL A 133 -19.51 7.44 2.17
C VAL A 133 -18.84 6.07 2.18
N MET A 134 -19.66 5.02 2.04
CA MET A 134 -19.16 3.67 1.81
C MET A 134 -18.66 3.57 0.36
N VAL A 135 -17.40 3.22 0.21
CA VAL A 135 -16.70 3.10 -1.07
C VAL A 135 -16.23 1.67 -1.26
N ASN A 136 -16.65 1.07 -2.36
CA ASN A 136 -16.16 -0.22 -2.80
C ASN A 136 -15.75 -0.10 -4.27
N THR A 137 -14.44 0.04 -4.50
CA THR A 137 -13.87 0.27 -5.83
C THR A 137 -14.16 -0.89 -6.79
N ARG A 138 -14.25 -2.12 -6.28
CA ARG A 138 -14.63 -3.29 -7.09
C ARG A 138 -16.04 -3.12 -7.64
N LEU A 139 -17.02 -2.84 -6.79
CA LEU A 139 -18.42 -2.66 -7.20
C LEU A 139 -18.58 -1.46 -8.14
N ASP A 140 -17.91 -0.35 -7.82
CA ASP A 140 -17.89 0.86 -8.66
C ASP A 140 -17.35 0.53 -10.07
N TYR A 141 -16.36 -0.36 -10.17
CA TYR A 141 -15.79 -0.81 -11.44
C TYR A 141 -16.67 -1.84 -12.17
N GLN A 142 -17.20 -2.87 -11.48
CA GLN A 142 -18.01 -3.93 -12.09
C GLN A 142 -19.31 -3.39 -12.71
N HIS A 143 -19.94 -2.43 -12.03
CA HIS A 143 -21.20 -1.81 -12.46
C HIS A 143 -21.01 -0.43 -13.10
N ARG A 144 -19.83 -0.20 -13.69
CA ARG A 144 -19.54 1.00 -14.48
C ARG A 144 -20.46 1.09 -15.70
N SER A 145 -20.60 2.30 -16.24
CA SER A 145 -21.32 2.56 -17.49
C SER A 145 -20.81 1.68 -18.64
N LYS A 146 -21.72 1.36 -19.58
CA LYS A 146 -21.41 0.58 -20.80
C LYS A 146 -20.34 1.24 -21.65
N ASP A 147 -20.28 2.58 -21.64
CA ASP A 147 -19.29 3.37 -22.37
C ASP A 147 -17.87 3.18 -21.83
N LEU A 148 -17.73 2.73 -20.58
CA LEU A 148 -16.46 2.53 -19.88
C LEU A 148 -16.00 1.06 -19.89
N THR A 149 -16.64 0.19 -20.68
CA THR A 149 -16.36 -1.26 -20.67
C THR A 149 -14.93 -1.59 -21.10
N THR A 150 -14.36 -0.80 -22.01
CA THR A 150 -13.01 -1.00 -22.57
C THR A 150 -11.87 -0.63 -21.62
N LEU A 151 -12.15 0.00 -20.49
CA LEU A 151 -11.12 0.44 -19.54
C LEU A 151 -10.76 -0.69 -18.58
N CYS A 152 -9.47 -0.87 -18.35
CA CYS A 152 -8.97 -1.71 -17.25
C CYS A 152 -9.17 -1.01 -15.90
N LEU A 153 -9.04 -1.77 -14.80
CA LEU A 153 -9.22 -1.26 -13.44
C LEU A 153 -8.26 -0.10 -13.13
N TYR A 154 -6.98 -0.22 -13.51
CA TYR A 154 -5.98 0.82 -13.29
C TYR A 154 -6.39 2.14 -13.96
N ASP A 155 -6.79 2.08 -15.24
CA ASP A 155 -7.22 3.26 -16.00
C ASP A 155 -8.53 3.84 -15.46
N PHE A 156 -9.45 3.00 -15.00
CA PHE A 156 -10.69 3.47 -14.39
C PHE A 156 -10.42 4.30 -13.13
N VAL A 157 -9.59 3.81 -12.21
CA VAL A 157 -9.22 4.52 -10.97
C VAL A 157 -8.39 5.78 -11.27
N SER A 158 -7.56 5.75 -12.30
CA SER A 158 -6.75 6.89 -12.73
C SER A 158 -7.57 8.00 -13.39
N ARG A 159 -8.61 7.63 -14.16
CA ARG A 159 -9.37 8.58 -14.98
C ARG A 159 -10.67 9.02 -14.35
N PHE A 160 -11.26 8.23 -13.45
CA PHE A 160 -12.60 8.50 -12.92
C PHE A 160 -12.69 8.35 -11.40
N TYR A 161 -13.58 9.14 -10.81
CA TYR A 161 -13.97 9.04 -9.40
C TYR A 161 -15.48 9.05 -9.24
N LYS A 162 -15.92 8.52 -8.11
CA LYS A 162 -17.32 8.51 -7.70
C LYS A 162 -17.68 9.83 -7.01
N LYS A 163 -18.81 10.42 -7.37
CA LYS A 163 -19.35 11.63 -6.75
C LYS A 163 -20.82 11.46 -6.40
N THR A 164 -21.26 11.98 -5.26
CA THR A 164 -22.69 12.10 -4.94
C THR A 164 -23.41 12.99 -5.95
N ILE A 165 -24.65 12.62 -6.31
CA ILE A 165 -25.46 13.35 -7.27
C ILE A 165 -25.96 14.68 -6.69
N ASP A 166 -25.60 15.79 -7.34
CA ASP A 166 -26.08 17.13 -7.00
C ASP A 166 -27.42 17.48 -7.69
N LYS A 167 -28.03 18.60 -7.31
CA LYS A 167 -29.27 19.11 -7.94
C LYS A 167 -29.13 19.33 -9.45
N SER A 168 -27.96 19.77 -9.93
CA SER A 168 -27.66 19.89 -11.36
C SER A 168 -27.66 18.54 -12.05
N ASP A 169 -27.04 17.55 -11.40
CA ASP A 169 -26.81 16.22 -11.95
C ASP A 169 -28.13 15.47 -12.08
N ARG A 170 -29.04 15.64 -11.11
CA ARG A 170 -30.43 15.13 -11.20
C ARG A 170 -31.20 15.69 -12.40
N ARG A 171 -30.96 16.95 -12.80
CA ARG A 171 -31.62 17.54 -13.97
C ARG A 171 -31.09 16.91 -15.25
N LEU A 172 -29.78 16.68 -15.34
CA LEU A 172 -29.15 16.04 -16.49
C LEU A 172 -29.64 14.60 -16.68
N ILE A 173 -29.67 13.81 -15.60
CA ILE A 173 -30.16 12.43 -15.65
C ILE A 173 -31.63 12.36 -16.09
N LYS A 174 -32.47 13.30 -15.62
CA LYS A 174 -33.87 13.40 -16.06
C LYS A 174 -34.00 13.78 -17.54
N ASN A 175 -33.14 14.66 -18.03
CA ASN A 175 -33.17 15.11 -19.42
C ASN A 175 -32.65 14.03 -20.39
N ALA A 176 -31.75 13.15 -19.92
CA ALA A 176 -31.25 11.99 -20.67
C ALA A 176 -32.26 10.83 -20.74
N ASN A 177 -33.57 11.09 -20.53
CA ASN A 177 -34.63 10.08 -20.54
C ASN A 177 -34.43 8.88 -19.59
N GLY A 178 -33.54 8.99 -18.60
CA GLY A 178 -33.26 7.90 -17.66
C GLY A 178 -32.56 6.69 -18.28
N SER A 179 -31.88 6.83 -19.43
CA SER A 179 -31.08 5.76 -20.00
C SER A 179 -29.91 5.40 -19.06
N GLU A 180 -29.86 4.13 -18.66
CA GLU A 180 -28.96 3.61 -17.64
C GLU A 180 -27.57 3.31 -18.21
N GLY A 181 -26.53 3.71 -17.48
CA GLY A 181 -25.16 3.37 -17.83
C GLY A 181 -24.64 4.09 -19.07
N GLU A 182 -25.03 5.34 -19.28
CA GLU A 182 -24.61 6.18 -20.41
C GLU A 182 -23.87 7.45 -19.96
N GLN A 183 -23.09 8.00 -20.89
CA GLN A 183 -22.45 9.31 -20.80
C GLN A 183 -23.49 10.44 -20.78
N LEU A 184 -23.37 11.34 -19.81
CA LEU A 184 -24.22 12.52 -19.69
C LEU A 184 -23.62 13.70 -20.49
N TYR A 185 -24.42 14.23 -21.41
CA TYR A 185 -24.07 15.43 -22.18
C TYR A 185 -24.73 16.68 -21.60
N THR A 186 -24.14 17.84 -21.85
CA THR A 186 -24.74 19.14 -21.54
C THR A 186 -24.49 20.10 -22.69
N GLU A 187 -25.52 20.85 -23.09
CA GLU A 187 -25.38 21.94 -24.05
C GLU A 187 -24.75 23.14 -23.35
N GLY A 188 -23.58 23.61 -23.83
CA GLY A 188 -22.88 24.78 -23.27
C GLY A 188 -21.43 24.50 -22.84
N THR A 189 -20.97 25.19 -21.79
CA THR A 189 -19.58 25.10 -21.28
C THR A 189 -19.18 23.63 -21.06
N LYS A 190 -18.01 23.23 -21.57
CA LYS A 190 -17.51 21.85 -21.46
C LYS A 190 -17.37 21.44 -20.00
N MET A 191 -18.38 20.73 -19.51
CA MET A 191 -18.35 20.08 -18.21
C MET A 191 -17.46 18.83 -18.29
N ASN A 192 -16.90 18.41 -17.16
CA ASN A 192 -16.21 17.13 -17.08
C ASN A 192 -17.13 16.01 -17.52
N GLU A 193 -16.57 15.02 -18.22
CA GLU A 193 -17.26 13.80 -18.65
C GLU A 193 -17.86 13.07 -17.44
N ARG A 194 -19.14 12.70 -17.54
CA ARG A 194 -19.89 12.05 -16.46
C ARG A 194 -20.65 10.84 -16.99
N HIS A 195 -20.76 9.83 -16.15
CA HIS A 195 -21.44 8.57 -16.47
C HIS A 195 -22.32 8.15 -15.29
N THR A 196 -23.41 7.46 -15.58
CA THR A 196 -24.25 6.81 -14.56
C THR A 196 -23.78 5.38 -14.29
N PHE A 197 -24.02 4.86 -13.09
CA PHE A 197 -23.81 3.44 -12.81
C PHE A 197 -24.94 2.61 -13.41
N GLU A 198 -24.70 1.32 -13.58
CA GLU A 198 -25.76 0.35 -13.88
C GLU A 198 -26.68 0.15 -12.68
N THR A 199 -27.93 -0.25 -12.93
CA THR A 199 -28.96 -0.44 -11.90
C THR A 199 -28.60 -1.48 -10.84
N ALA A 200 -27.78 -2.46 -11.20
CA ALA A 200 -27.25 -3.45 -10.26
C ALA A 200 -26.34 -2.84 -9.18
N HIS A 201 -25.79 -1.64 -9.40
CA HIS A 201 -24.94 -0.99 -8.40
C HIS A 201 -25.77 -0.51 -7.19
N PRO A 202 -25.36 -0.82 -5.94
CA PRO A 202 -26.10 -0.42 -4.74
C PRO A 202 -26.31 1.10 -4.60
N GLN A 203 -25.40 1.89 -5.19
CA GLN A 203 -25.43 3.35 -5.12
C GLN A 203 -25.81 4.02 -6.46
N SER A 204 -26.37 3.28 -7.42
CA SER A 204 -26.76 3.80 -8.75
C SER A 204 -27.67 5.03 -8.71
N SER A 205 -28.58 5.09 -7.73
CA SER A 205 -29.53 6.19 -7.56
C SER A 205 -28.96 7.42 -6.85
N SER A 206 -27.80 7.30 -6.19
CA SER A 206 -27.24 8.33 -5.32
C SER A 206 -25.90 8.89 -5.80
N HIS A 207 -25.17 8.15 -6.63
CA HIS A 207 -23.83 8.51 -7.08
C HIS A 207 -23.70 8.43 -8.61
N ILE A 208 -22.71 9.15 -9.15
CA ILE A 208 -22.30 9.15 -10.55
C ILE A 208 -20.79 9.04 -10.66
N ILE A 209 -20.31 8.65 -11.83
CA ILE A 209 -18.89 8.57 -12.17
C ILE A 209 -18.51 9.87 -12.90
N ILE A 210 -17.41 10.49 -12.50
CA ILE A 210 -16.90 11.72 -13.12
C ILE A 210 -15.43 11.57 -13.48
N LYS A 211 -15.06 12.07 -14.65
CA LYS A 211 -13.67 12.10 -15.09
C LYS A 211 -12.85 13.11 -14.30
N HIS A 212 -11.66 12.72 -13.89
CA HIS A 212 -10.70 13.59 -13.25
C HIS A 212 -10.25 14.71 -14.19
N THR A 213 -10.04 15.90 -13.62
CA THR A 213 -9.48 17.07 -14.34
C THR A 213 -7.96 17.06 -14.32
N LYS A 214 -7.36 16.58 -13.23
CA LYS A 214 -5.92 16.40 -13.07
C LYS A 214 -5.57 14.92 -13.20
N PRO A 215 -4.38 14.56 -13.70
CA PRO A 215 -3.93 13.17 -13.71
C PRO A 215 -3.93 12.58 -12.29
N VAL A 216 -4.39 11.33 -12.16
CA VAL A 216 -4.36 10.58 -10.90
C VAL A 216 -3.57 9.30 -11.09
N VAL A 217 -2.67 9.01 -10.16
CA VAL A 217 -1.88 7.78 -10.14
C VAL A 217 -2.44 6.86 -9.05
N PRO A 218 -2.97 5.68 -9.40
CA PRO A 218 -3.35 4.67 -8.42
C PRO A 218 -2.15 4.20 -7.60
N VAL A 219 -2.29 4.21 -6.28
CA VAL A 219 -1.31 3.68 -5.32
C VAL A 219 -1.84 2.36 -4.81
N LEU A 220 -1.15 1.28 -5.14
CA LEU A 220 -1.53 -0.06 -4.70
C LEU A 220 -1.25 -0.19 -3.20
N ILE A 221 -2.30 -0.44 -2.41
CA ILE A 221 -2.22 -0.68 -0.97
C ILE A 221 -2.40 -2.17 -0.72
N GLY A 222 -1.52 -2.74 0.10
CA GLY A 222 -1.50 -4.16 0.45
C GLY A 222 -0.17 -4.82 0.08
N PRO A 223 -0.14 -6.17 0.05
CA PRO A 223 1.05 -6.92 -0.32
C PRO A 223 1.52 -6.53 -1.72
N GLN A 224 2.83 -6.32 -1.88
CA GLN A 224 3.42 -5.98 -3.17
C GLN A 224 3.10 -7.05 -4.21
N ILE A 225 2.97 -6.64 -5.48
CA ILE A 225 2.85 -7.58 -6.60
C ILE A 225 4.11 -8.45 -6.63
N PRO A 226 4.00 -9.79 -6.67
CA PRO A 226 5.18 -10.66 -6.65
C PRO A 226 6.09 -10.46 -7.86
N ARG A 227 7.33 -10.98 -7.78
CA ARG A 227 8.27 -10.98 -8.91
C ARG A 227 7.88 -12.07 -9.91
N GLN A 228 7.95 -11.77 -11.20
CA GLN A 228 7.57 -12.69 -12.27
C GLN A 228 8.34 -14.04 -12.25
N GLU A 229 9.62 -14.01 -11.88
CA GLU A 229 10.52 -15.17 -11.94
C GLU A 229 10.26 -16.23 -10.86
N ARG A 230 9.51 -15.88 -9.80
CA ARG A 230 9.23 -16.81 -8.70
C ARG A 230 8.05 -17.68 -9.07
N GLU A 231 8.35 -18.95 -9.36
CA GLU A 231 7.35 -19.94 -9.79
C GLU A 231 6.22 -20.12 -8.78
N GLU A 232 6.56 -20.17 -7.49
CA GLU A 232 5.60 -20.27 -6.39
C GLU A 232 4.57 -19.13 -6.43
N THR A 233 5.01 -17.89 -6.65
CA THR A 233 4.11 -16.71 -6.65
C THR A 233 3.57 -16.35 -8.04
N ARG A 234 3.80 -17.17 -9.06
CA ARG A 234 3.53 -16.85 -10.46
C ARG A 234 2.03 -16.75 -10.78
N GLU A 235 1.22 -17.59 -10.16
CA GLU A 235 -0.24 -17.50 -10.26
C GLU A 235 -0.76 -16.19 -9.65
N ARG A 236 -0.27 -15.80 -8.46
CA ARG A 236 -0.63 -14.53 -7.83
C ARG A 236 -0.19 -13.33 -8.66
N TYR A 237 1.04 -13.35 -9.21
CA TYR A 237 1.51 -12.33 -10.14
C TYR A 237 0.58 -12.17 -11.34
N SER A 238 0.21 -13.28 -11.98
CA SER A 238 -0.64 -13.28 -13.15
C SER A 238 -2.04 -12.75 -12.84
N ARG A 239 -2.63 -13.19 -11.72
CA ARG A 239 -3.91 -12.69 -11.22
C ARG A 239 -3.88 -11.18 -10.96
N ALA A 240 -2.82 -10.66 -10.34
CA ALA A 240 -2.66 -9.24 -10.07
C ALA A 240 -2.66 -8.40 -11.36
N LEU A 241 -1.87 -8.83 -12.35
CA LEU A 241 -1.76 -8.12 -13.62
C LEU A 241 -3.05 -8.15 -14.43
N LEU A 242 -3.70 -9.31 -14.51
CA LEU A 242 -5.00 -9.47 -15.16
C LEU A 242 -6.04 -8.56 -14.51
N THR A 243 -6.09 -8.54 -13.17
CA THR A 243 -7.03 -7.71 -12.41
C THR A 243 -6.84 -6.21 -12.69
N LEU A 244 -5.59 -5.75 -12.80
CA LEU A 244 -5.27 -4.33 -12.98
C LEU A 244 -5.38 -3.84 -14.43
N PHE A 245 -4.88 -4.63 -15.38
CA PHE A 245 -4.57 -4.15 -16.73
C PHE A 245 -5.45 -4.72 -17.84
N VAL A 246 -6.32 -5.66 -17.51
CA VAL A 246 -7.34 -6.19 -18.44
C VAL A 246 -8.71 -5.62 -18.06
N PRO A 247 -9.56 -5.25 -19.04
CA PRO A 247 -10.95 -4.90 -18.77
C PRO A 247 -11.79 -6.12 -18.38
N TRP A 248 -12.50 -6.06 -17.25
CA TRP A 248 -13.37 -7.16 -16.79
C TRP A 248 -14.62 -6.64 -16.06
N ARG A 249 -15.64 -7.49 -15.94
CA ARG A 249 -16.84 -7.31 -15.11
C ARG A 249 -17.13 -8.55 -14.26
N SER A 250 -16.85 -9.74 -14.78
CA SER A 250 -16.84 -11.00 -14.03
C SER A 250 -15.49 -11.68 -14.14
N VAL A 251 -15.23 -12.63 -13.25
CA VAL A 251 -14.01 -13.44 -13.27
C VAL A 251 -13.81 -14.20 -14.58
N HIS A 252 -14.90 -14.56 -15.26
CA HIS A 252 -14.89 -15.28 -16.54
C HIS A 252 -14.27 -14.46 -17.69
N ASP A 253 -14.27 -13.12 -17.57
CA ASP A 253 -13.61 -12.25 -18.56
C ASP A 253 -12.08 -12.33 -18.44
N LEU A 254 -11.58 -12.69 -17.26
CA LEU A 254 -10.15 -12.80 -16.97
C LEU A 254 -9.68 -14.25 -17.16
N CYS A 255 -10.41 -15.21 -16.60
CA CYS A 255 -9.97 -16.59 -16.51
C CYS A 255 -11.10 -17.57 -16.82
N ALA A 256 -10.89 -18.46 -17.81
CA ALA A 256 -11.76 -19.60 -18.06
C ALA A 256 -11.62 -20.65 -16.94
N LEU A 257 -12.65 -21.48 -16.77
CA LEU A 257 -12.72 -22.40 -15.64
C LEU A 257 -11.65 -23.49 -15.69
N ASN A 258 -11.18 -23.85 -16.88
CA ASN A 258 -10.18 -24.88 -17.14
C ASN A 258 -8.74 -24.36 -17.32
N GLN A 259 -8.51 -23.05 -17.26
CA GLN A 259 -7.18 -22.45 -17.44
C GLN A 259 -6.64 -21.91 -16.13
N THR A 260 -5.32 -21.81 -16.00
CA THR A 260 -4.66 -21.15 -14.87
C THR A 260 -4.57 -19.63 -15.09
N TRP A 261 -4.29 -18.85 -14.04
CA TRP A 261 -4.11 -17.41 -14.21
C TRP A 261 -2.89 -17.10 -15.07
N THR A 262 -1.85 -17.93 -15.00
CA THR A 262 -0.65 -17.79 -15.82
C THR A 262 -0.96 -18.00 -17.31
N GLU A 263 -1.71 -19.04 -17.65
CA GLU A 263 -2.15 -19.29 -19.03
C GLU A 263 -3.03 -18.15 -19.56
N ALA A 264 -3.96 -17.67 -18.72
CA ALA A 264 -4.81 -16.54 -19.04
C ALA A 264 -4.01 -15.26 -19.34
N LEU A 265 -2.98 -14.98 -18.54
CA LEU A 265 -2.13 -13.80 -18.74
C LEU A 265 -1.40 -13.89 -20.09
N GLU A 266 -0.79 -15.02 -20.42
CA GLU A 266 -0.05 -15.17 -21.68
C GLU A 266 -0.97 -14.97 -22.90
N LEU A 267 -2.22 -15.42 -22.84
CA LEU A 267 -3.21 -15.18 -23.89
C LEU A 267 -3.62 -13.71 -24.01
N GLN A 268 -3.75 -13.00 -22.88
CA GLN A 268 -4.25 -11.62 -22.85
C GLN A 268 -3.16 -10.56 -22.95
N LYS A 269 -1.90 -10.91 -22.68
CA LYS A 269 -0.72 -10.03 -22.80
C LYS A 269 -0.66 -9.19 -24.09
N PRO A 270 -0.91 -9.73 -25.30
CA PRO A 270 -0.89 -8.91 -26.52
C PRO A 270 -2.02 -7.89 -26.62
N LEU A 271 -3.10 -8.04 -25.83
CA LEU A 271 -4.24 -7.12 -25.80
C LEU A 271 -4.02 -5.97 -24.80
N ILE A 272 -3.00 -6.06 -23.94
CA ILE A 272 -2.69 -5.04 -22.95
C ILE A 272 -2.14 -3.79 -23.64
N SER A 273 -2.64 -2.63 -23.24
CA SER A 273 -2.17 -1.34 -23.76
C SER A 273 -0.66 -1.16 -23.58
N PRO A 274 0.06 -0.57 -24.55
CA PRO A 274 1.49 -0.27 -24.42
C PRO A 274 1.83 0.57 -23.19
N THR A 275 0.93 1.48 -22.77
CA THR A 275 1.12 2.27 -21.55
C THR A 275 1.06 1.41 -20.29
N SER A 276 0.13 0.46 -20.25
CA SER A 276 0.00 -0.51 -19.16
C SER A 276 1.19 -1.46 -19.12
N LEU A 277 1.67 -1.94 -20.27
CA LEU A 277 2.89 -2.76 -20.36
C LEU A 277 4.10 -2.04 -19.76
N LYS A 278 4.27 -0.75 -20.04
CA LYS A 278 5.34 0.06 -19.42
C LYS A 278 5.23 0.12 -17.89
N ILE A 279 4.02 0.16 -17.34
CA ILE A 279 3.81 0.11 -15.89
C ILE A 279 4.21 -1.26 -15.35
N ILE A 280 3.86 -2.34 -16.05
CA ILE A 280 4.25 -3.71 -15.70
C ILE A 280 5.78 -3.86 -15.70
N GLU A 281 6.46 -3.37 -16.73
CA GLU A 281 7.92 -3.35 -16.83
C GLU A 281 8.55 -2.57 -15.66
N ASN A 282 7.99 -1.40 -15.31
CA ASN A 282 8.48 -0.61 -14.17
C ASN A 282 8.30 -1.34 -12.83
N ILE A 283 7.21 -2.09 -12.65
CA ILE A 283 6.98 -2.90 -11.44
C ILE A 283 8.07 -3.98 -11.33
N GLN A 284 8.42 -4.63 -12.45
CA GLN A 284 9.47 -5.64 -12.48
C GLN A 284 10.86 -5.03 -12.25
N LEU A 285 11.15 -3.89 -12.88
CA LEU A 285 12.39 -3.15 -12.67
C LEU A 285 12.59 -2.74 -11.20
N LEU A 286 11.52 -2.34 -10.50
CA LEU A 286 11.58 -2.02 -9.08
C LEU A 286 12.07 -3.21 -8.24
N HIS A 287 11.62 -4.43 -8.58
CA HIS A 287 12.08 -5.65 -7.92
C HIS A 287 13.53 -5.97 -8.25
N GLU A 288 13.97 -5.77 -9.49
CA GLU A 288 15.37 -5.93 -9.91
C GLU A 288 16.28 -4.98 -9.14
N CYS A 289 15.96 -3.69 -9.11
CA CYS A 289 16.74 -2.70 -8.35
C CYS A 289 16.78 -3.01 -6.84
N LYS A 290 15.66 -3.50 -6.28
CA LYS A 290 15.62 -3.91 -4.87
C LYS A 290 16.54 -5.11 -4.64
N HIS A 291 16.51 -6.09 -5.53
CA HIS A 291 17.37 -7.27 -5.45
C HIS A 291 18.86 -6.89 -5.54
N ASP A 292 19.24 -6.06 -6.52
CA ASP A 292 20.62 -5.61 -6.70
C ASP A 292 21.13 -4.82 -5.51
N ARG A 293 20.28 -3.94 -4.94
CA ARG A 293 20.60 -3.19 -3.72
C ARG A 293 20.81 -4.13 -2.54
N ASP A 294 19.90 -5.09 -2.34
CA ASP A 294 19.96 -6.01 -1.20
C ASP A 294 21.17 -6.96 -1.34
N GLU A 295 21.54 -7.36 -2.55
CA GLU A 295 22.75 -8.13 -2.84
C GLU A 295 24.02 -7.32 -2.61
N HIS A 296 24.07 -6.08 -3.08
CA HIS A 296 25.20 -5.18 -2.80
C HIS A 296 25.37 -4.95 -1.29
N LEU A 297 24.27 -4.75 -0.56
CA LEU A 297 24.30 -4.63 0.90
C LEU A 297 24.85 -5.90 1.56
N ARG A 298 24.46 -7.09 1.09
CA ARG A 298 25.02 -8.36 1.59
C ARG A 298 26.51 -8.47 1.32
N GLN A 299 26.96 -8.10 0.12
CA GLN A 299 28.39 -8.12 -0.22
C GLN A 299 29.19 -7.19 0.68
N VAL A 300 28.74 -5.95 0.87
CA VAL A 300 29.37 -4.98 1.79
C VAL A 300 29.42 -5.53 3.22
N LEU A 301 28.37 -6.21 3.68
CA LEU A 301 28.35 -6.83 5.00
C LEU A 301 29.34 -7.99 5.11
N VAL A 302 29.45 -8.85 4.10
CA VAL A 302 30.42 -9.95 4.08
C VAL A 302 31.86 -9.43 4.03
N GLU A 303 32.12 -8.41 3.22
CA GLU A 303 33.43 -7.75 3.16
C GLU A 303 33.80 -7.12 4.51
N ALA A 304 32.86 -6.41 5.15
CA ALA A 304 33.04 -5.83 6.48
C ALA A 304 33.23 -6.88 7.59
N GLN A 305 32.74 -8.10 7.40
CA GLN A 305 32.99 -9.24 8.30
C GLN A 305 34.35 -9.89 8.05
N SER A 306 34.87 -9.83 6.81
CA SER A 306 36.16 -10.42 6.45
C SER A 306 37.36 -9.55 6.85
N ASP A 307 37.19 -8.22 6.90
CA ASP A 307 38.15 -7.29 7.50
C ASP A 307 37.90 -7.21 9.02
N ASN A 308 38.58 -8.07 9.78
CA ASN A 308 38.45 -8.19 11.25
C ASN A 308 38.53 -6.84 11.98
N SER A 309 37.37 -6.27 12.38
CA SER A 309 37.05 -5.61 13.67
C SER A 309 35.74 -4.80 13.62
N ILE A 310 34.63 -5.34 13.11
CA ILE A 310 33.30 -4.76 13.36
C ILE A 310 32.33 -5.87 13.74
N ASP A 311 31.89 -5.84 15.00
CA ASP A 311 30.89 -6.74 15.58
C ASP A 311 29.59 -6.75 14.74
N PRO A 312 28.89 -7.89 14.64
CA PRO A 312 27.71 -8.07 13.79
C PRO A 312 26.48 -7.37 14.41
N VAL A 313 26.33 -6.06 14.20
CA VAL A 313 25.34 -5.23 14.92
C VAL A 313 24.08 -4.86 14.11
N LEU A 314 23.91 -5.27 12.86
CA LEU A 314 22.73 -4.85 12.07
C LEU A 314 21.98 -6.00 11.40
N ILE A 315 21.57 -7.00 12.18
CA ILE A 315 20.47 -7.87 11.79
C ILE A 315 19.19 -7.36 12.51
N PRO A 316 18.16 -6.89 11.80
CA PRO A 316 16.81 -6.82 12.34
C PRO A 316 16.28 -8.26 12.50
N ASN A 317 16.35 -8.83 13.70
CA ASN A 317 15.48 -9.96 14.04
C ASN A 317 14.07 -9.39 14.22
N TYR A 318 13.22 -9.58 13.21
CA TYR A 318 11.78 -9.29 13.29
C TYR A 318 11.00 -10.46 13.92
N TYR A 319 11.67 -11.46 14.48
CA TYR A 319 11.05 -12.61 15.11
C TYR A 319 11.79 -12.91 16.41
N GLU A 320 11.31 -12.34 17.51
CA GLU A 320 11.34 -12.95 18.85
C GLU A 320 10.55 -12.03 19.79
N ASP A 321 9.31 -12.44 20.04
CA ASP A 321 8.42 -11.93 21.07
C ASP A 321 8.94 -12.50 22.40
N ASP A 322 9.77 -11.76 23.14
CA ASP A 322 10.24 -12.19 24.47
C ASP A 322 9.56 -11.37 25.58
N GLN A 323 8.60 -12.03 26.24
CA GLN A 323 7.71 -11.51 27.27
C GLN A 323 8.35 -11.37 28.67
N ASN A 324 9.67 -11.22 28.79
CA ASN A 324 10.31 -11.08 30.11
C ASN A 324 11.27 -9.89 30.16
N THR A 325 10.71 -8.69 30.23
CA THR A 325 11.47 -7.52 30.70
C THR A 325 11.36 -7.46 32.23
N GLU A 326 12.44 -7.72 32.96
CA GLU A 326 12.55 -7.23 34.33
C GLU A 326 12.45 -5.70 34.27
N GLU A 327 11.48 -5.13 35.02
CA GLU A 327 11.33 -3.67 35.16
C GLU A 327 12.58 -3.11 35.86
N ASP A 328 13.49 -2.52 35.08
CA ASP A 328 14.68 -1.85 35.61
C ASP A 328 14.29 -0.59 36.42
N ASP A 329 14.92 -0.47 37.59
CA ASP A 329 14.65 0.51 38.66
C ASP A 329 14.72 1.99 38.20
N PRO A 330 13.62 2.76 38.31
CA PRO A 330 13.55 4.15 37.88
C PRO A 330 14.53 5.08 38.61
N GLU A 331 15.04 4.71 39.79
CA GLU A 331 16.01 5.53 40.53
C GLU A 331 17.39 5.56 39.87
N GLN A 332 17.86 4.43 39.31
CA GLN A 332 19.11 4.41 38.54
C GLN A 332 19.01 5.23 37.26
N LEU A 333 17.84 5.23 36.63
CA LEU A 333 17.56 6.00 35.42
C LEU A 333 17.51 7.51 35.68
N LEU A 334 16.94 7.93 36.82
CA LEU A 334 16.94 9.32 37.27
C LEU A 334 18.35 9.81 37.64
N GLN A 335 19.15 8.95 38.26
CA GLN A 335 20.53 9.30 38.62
C GLN A 335 21.39 9.55 37.37
N MET A 336 21.27 8.71 36.35
CA MET A 336 21.96 8.92 35.07
C MET A 336 21.52 10.19 34.34
N LEU A 337 20.23 10.54 34.39
CA LEU A 337 19.70 11.78 33.80
C LEU A 337 20.14 13.04 34.56
N SER A 338 20.25 12.98 35.90
CA SER A 338 20.72 14.11 36.72
C SER A 338 22.17 14.49 36.41
N ILE A 339 23.03 13.48 36.22
CA ILE A 339 24.45 13.65 35.91
C ILE A 339 24.63 14.26 34.50
N VAL A 340 23.74 13.94 33.56
CA VAL A 340 23.74 14.56 32.23
C VAL A 340 23.36 16.04 32.31
N ASN A 341 22.35 16.39 33.12
CA ASN A 341 21.87 17.77 33.25
C ASN A 341 22.87 18.71 33.94
N GLU A 342 23.57 18.22 34.98
CA GLU A 342 24.64 18.98 35.66
C GLU A 342 25.83 19.27 34.74
N ASN A 343 26.15 18.36 33.83
CA ASN A 343 27.27 18.54 32.90
C ASN A 343 26.93 19.46 31.72
N THR A 344 25.68 19.44 31.23
CA THR A 344 25.24 20.43 30.25
C THR A 344 25.17 21.83 30.84
N THR A 345 24.71 21.99 32.08
CA THR A 345 24.63 23.30 32.73
C THR A 345 26.01 23.89 33.06
N ASN A 346 26.98 23.07 33.48
CA ASN A 346 28.36 23.49 33.70
C ASN A 346 29.12 23.84 32.41
N ALA A 347 28.81 23.18 31.29
CA ALA A 347 29.41 23.51 29.99
C ALA A 347 28.89 24.86 29.43
N TYR A 348 27.66 25.24 29.76
CA TYR A 348 27.06 26.52 29.36
C TYR A 348 27.44 27.70 30.28
N SER A 349 27.91 27.44 31.49
CA SER A 349 28.36 28.48 32.44
C SER A 349 29.88 28.71 32.43
N ALA A 350 30.63 27.91 31.65
CA ALA A 350 32.06 28.04 31.43
C ALA A 350 32.44 28.57 30.03
N SER A 351 31.44 28.93 29.20
CA SER A 351 31.58 29.76 27.99
C SER A 351 30.96 31.12 28.24
#